data_AF-W4FA31-F1
#
_entry.id   AF-W4FA31-F1
#
_cell.length_a   1.000
_cell.length_b   1.000
_cell.length_c   1.000
_cell.angle_alpha   90.00
_cell.angle_beta   90.00
_cell.angle_gamma   90.00
#
_symmetry.space_group_name_H-M   'P 1'
#
loop_
_entity.id
_entity.type
_entity.pdbx_description
1 polymer ?
#
loop_
_entity_poly.entity_id
_entity_poly.type
_entity_poly.pdbx_seq_one_letter_code
_entity_poly.pdbx_strand_id
1 'polypeptide(L)'
;MWLQPELCPSVNDLPHCTESIASSRILISNTVDGVKYQYQWTPNPPIVVAFNTTYWFTLGSSRESRAKDPSWLDGNKKFSSADDPLGDVRDAFFRPKDGRWTLVTLHENRSTPSLQVHATYST
;
A
#
# COMPACT_ATOMS: atom_id res chain seq x y z
N MET A 1 2.09 -10.95 -15.00
CA MET A 1 1.29 -10.27 -13.95
C MET A 1 2.00 -8.96 -13.60
N TRP A 2 1.31 -7.94 -13.12
CA TRP A 2 1.97 -6.72 -12.64
C TRP A 2 1.39 -6.24 -11.31
N LEU A 3 2.22 -5.51 -10.55
CA LEU A 3 1.82 -4.66 -9.43
C LEU A 3 1.88 -3.21 -9.88
N GLN A 4 0.95 -2.40 -9.37
CA GLN A 4 0.90 -0.97 -9.61
C GLN A 4 0.93 -0.26 -8.26
N PRO A 5 2.13 0.06 -7.74
CA PRO A 5 2.25 0.93 -6.58
C PRO A 5 1.85 2.35 -6.96
N GLU A 6 1.07 2.99 -6.11
CA GLU A 6 0.63 4.37 -6.28
C GLU A 6 0.75 5.12 -4.96
N LEU A 7 1.14 6.39 -5.05
CA LEU A 7 1.00 7.36 -3.96
C LEU A 7 -0.19 8.25 -4.28
N CYS A 8 -1.15 8.30 -3.38
CA CYS A 8 -2.38 9.07 -3.55
C CYS A 8 -2.58 10.06 -2.40
N PRO A 9 -3.21 11.21 -2.65
CA PRO A 9 -3.68 12.07 -1.58
C PRO A 9 -4.75 11.36 -0.74
N SER A 10 -4.85 11.74 0.54
CA SER A 10 -5.96 11.36 1.41
C SER A 10 -7.12 12.36 1.25
N VAL A 11 -8.33 11.86 1.01
CA VAL A 11 -9.56 12.66 0.99
C VAL A 11 -10.59 11.96 1.88
N ASN A 12 -11.08 12.65 2.92
CA ASN A 12 -11.97 12.06 3.94
C ASN A 12 -11.39 10.76 4.55
N ASP A 13 -10.10 10.77 4.87
CA ASP A 13 -9.36 9.62 5.41
C ASP A 13 -9.38 8.35 4.55
N LEU A 14 -9.52 8.52 3.23
CA LEU A 14 -9.50 7.43 2.26
C LEU A 14 -8.56 7.76 1.08
N PRO A 15 -8.00 6.73 0.41
CA PRO A 15 -7.19 6.95 -0.79
C PRO A 15 -8.01 7.56 -1.93
N HIS A 16 -7.51 8.64 -2.52
CA HIS A 16 -8.09 9.26 -3.72
C HIS A 16 -7.14 9.09 -4.93
N CYS A 17 -7.11 7.89 -5.48
CA CYS A 17 -6.19 7.48 -6.55
C CYS A 17 -6.71 7.68 -7.98
N THR A 18 -7.72 8.54 -8.19
CA THR A 18 -8.08 8.96 -9.57
C THR A 18 -7.00 9.86 -10.16
N GLU A 19 -6.31 10.61 -9.30
CA GLU A 19 -5.17 11.47 -9.63
C GLU A 19 -3.99 11.11 -8.72
N SER A 20 -3.41 9.93 -8.94
CA SER A 20 -2.23 9.48 -8.20
C SER A 20 -1.06 10.45 -8.42
N ILE A 21 -0.39 10.82 -7.32
CA ILE A 21 0.78 11.70 -7.30
C ILE A 21 1.96 11.04 -8.01
N ALA A 22 2.12 9.74 -7.78
CA ALA A 22 3.08 8.90 -8.47
C ALA A 22 2.50 7.52 -8.67
N SER A 23 2.81 6.90 -9.81
CA SER A 23 2.39 5.55 -10.14
C SER A 23 3.42 4.92 -11.07
N SER A 24 3.65 3.62 -10.93
CA SER A 24 4.44 2.85 -11.90
C SER A 24 3.90 1.43 -12.01
N ARG A 25 4.48 0.62 -12.90
CA ARG A 25 4.17 -0.81 -12.99
C ARG A 25 5.41 -1.63 -12.76
N ILE A 26 5.32 -2.55 -11.81
CA ILE A 26 6.33 -3.56 -11.54
C ILE A 26 5.85 -4.85 -12.20
N LEU A 27 6.59 -5.31 -13.21
CA LEU A 27 6.32 -6.60 -13.84
C LEU A 27 6.74 -7.73 -12.90
N ILE A 28 5.82 -8.66 -12.66
CA ILE A 28 6.08 -9.89 -11.92
C ILE A 28 6.33 -10.99 -12.95
N SER A 29 7.55 -11.55 -12.95
CA SER A 29 7.90 -12.71 -13.77
C SER A 29 7.25 -13.98 -13.23
N ASN A 30 7.15 -15.03 -14.04
CA ASN A 30 6.44 -16.27 -13.66
C ASN A 30 7.24 -17.19 -12.72
N THR A 31 8.52 -16.92 -12.45
CA THR A 31 9.43 -17.75 -11.64
C THR A 31 9.46 -17.36 -10.16
N VAL A 32 8.32 -16.95 -9.61
CA VAL A 32 8.19 -16.52 -8.22
C VAL A 32 7.87 -17.77 -7.39
N ASP A 33 8.89 -18.60 -7.17
CA ASP A 33 8.82 -19.82 -6.37
C ASP A 33 8.73 -19.46 -4.88
N GLY A 34 7.52 -19.52 -4.32
CA GLY A 34 7.24 -19.82 -2.90
C GLY A 34 7.79 -18.92 -1.79
N VAL A 35 8.66 -17.95 -2.10
CA VAL A 35 9.31 -17.05 -1.13
C VAL A 35 8.55 -15.73 -1.10
N LYS A 36 8.42 -15.14 0.09
CA LYS A 36 7.88 -13.78 0.25
C LYS A 36 8.86 -12.79 -0.37
N TYR A 37 8.55 -12.26 -1.55
CA TYR A 37 9.39 -11.26 -2.23
C TYR A 37 9.14 -9.87 -1.68
N GLN A 38 10.21 -9.14 -1.44
CA GLN A 38 10.17 -7.70 -1.16
C GLN A 38 10.23 -6.96 -2.50
N TYR A 39 9.24 -6.13 -2.77
CA TYR A 39 9.23 -5.25 -3.93
C TYR A 39 9.67 -3.86 -3.51
N GLN A 40 10.64 -3.28 -4.22
CA GLN A 40 11.06 -1.91 -4.03
C GLN A 40 10.47 -1.04 -5.15
N TRP A 41 9.95 0.11 -4.76
CA TRP A 41 9.43 1.12 -5.67
C TRP A 41 10.02 2.49 -5.31
N THR A 42 10.51 3.19 -6.32
CA THR A 42 10.92 4.58 -6.22
C THR A 42 10.14 5.38 -7.27
N PRO A 43 9.40 6.44 -6.88
CA PRO A 43 8.77 7.34 -7.82
C PRO A 43 9.78 7.92 -8.83
N ASN A 44 9.39 8.01 -10.10
CA ASN A 44 10.16 8.69 -11.14
C ASN A 44 9.23 9.62 -11.94
N PRO A 45 9.41 10.94 -11.88
CA PRO A 45 10.46 11.66 -11.15
C PRO A 45 10.31 11.54 -9.61
N PRO A 46 11.37 11.87 -8.83
CA PRO A 46 11.26 11.98 -7.38
C PRO A 46 10.15 12.96 -6.99
N ILE A 47 9.47 12.65 -5.90
CA ILE A 47 8.36 13.46 -5.37
C ILE A 47 8.78 14.20 -4.11
N VAL A 48 8.27 15.42 -3.95
CA VAL A 48 8.36 16.16 -2.68
C VAL A 48 7.01 16.05 -2.00
N VAL A 49 6.98 15.38 -0.85
CA VAL A 49 5.78 15.29 -0.01
C VAL A 49 5.65 16.53 0.87
N ALA A 50 4.43 17.04 1.01
CA ALA A 50 4.17 18.20 1.86
C ALA A 50 4.26 17.81 3.34
N PHE A 51 4.78 18.74 4.16
CA PHE A 51 4.82 18.57 5.60
C PHE A 51 3.40 18.43 6.18
N ASN A 52 3.26 17.64 7.25
CA ASN A 52 2.00 17.41 7.95
C ASN A 52 0.80 17.04 7.04
N THR A 53 1.07 16.24 6.01
CA THR A 53 0.05 15.79 5.05
C THR A 53 -0.03 14.28 5.03
N THR A 54 -1.25 13.74 5.08
CA THR A 54 -1.50 12.30 5.00
C THR A 54 -1.58 11.85 3.55
N TYR A 55 -0.82 10.81 3.23
CA TYR A 55 -0.83 10.16 1.93
C TYR A 55 -1.15 8.68 2.08
N TRP A 56 -1.70 8.11 1.02
CA TRP A 56 -1.96 6.68 0.92
C TRP A 56 -1.01 6.03 -0.07
N PHE A 57 -0.37 4.94 0.37
CA PHE A 57 0.29 4.01 -0.53
C PHE A 57 -0.70 2.91 -0.89
N THR A 58 -1.04 2.80 -2.17
CA THR A 58 -1.93 1.75 -2.65
C THR A 58 -1.20 0.81 -3.59
N LEU A 59 -1.59 -0.47 -3.59
CA LEU A 59 -1.03 -1.47 -4.49
C LEU A 59 -2.16 -2.10 -5.32
N GLY A 60 -2.23 -1.71 -6.59
CA GLY A 60 -3.05 -2.39 -7.59
C GLY A 60 -2.36 -3.64 -8.15
N SER A 61 -3.13 -4.53 -8.76
CA SER A 61 -2.56 -5.65 -9.52
C SER A 61 -3.39 -5.99 -10.75
N SER A 62 -2.74 -6.63 -11.73
CA SER A 62 -3.37 -7.08 -12.98
C SER A 62 -4.25 -8.34 -12.82
N ARG A 63 -4.56 -8.77 -11.60
CA ARG A 63 -5.14 -10.08 -11.34
C ARG A 63 -6.66 -10.01 -11.21
N GLU A 64 -7.34 -11.00 -11.78
CA GLU A 64 -8.80 -10.98 -11.94
C GLU A 64 -9.60 -11.61 -10.79
N SER A 65 -8.99 -12.41 -9.89
CA SER A 65 -9.73 -13.07 -8.80
C SER A 65 -9.03 -13.11 -7.45
N ARG A 66 -9.80 -12.79 -6.39
CA ARG A 66 -9.37 -12.83 -4.98
C ARG A 66 -9.12 -14.22 -4.41
N ALA A 67 -9.73 -15.26 -5.00
CA ALA A 67 -9.65 -16.63 -4.46
C ALA A 67 -8.24 -17.26 -4.55
N LYS A 68 -7.34 -16.62 -5.29
CA LYS A 68 -5.91 -16.94 -5.32
C LYS A 68 -5.08 -15.75 -4.85
N ASP A 69 -5.66 -14.85 -4.05
CA ASP A 69 -4.99 -13.63 -3.60
C ASP A 69 -3.62 -14.03 -3.05
N PRO A 70 -2.56 -13.54 -3.70
CA PRO A 70 -1.27 -13.69 -3.09
C PRO A 70 -1.32 -12.87 -1.81
N SER A 71 -1.13 -13.50 -0.64
CA SER A 71 -0.89 -12.85 0.66
C SER A 71 0.46 -12.11 0.68
N TRP A 72 0.82 -11.49 -0.44
CA TRP A 72 2.08 -10.77 -0.69
C TRP A 72 2.08 -9.40 -0.06
N LEU A 73 0.90 -8.84 0.21
CA LEU A 73 0.78 -7.60 0.96
C LEU A 73 1.08 -7.83 2.44
N ASP A 74 0.62 -8.95 3.00
CA ASP A 74 0.83 -9.27 4.41
C ASP A 74 2.32 -9.29 4.73
N GLY A 75 2.69 -8.37 5.62
CA GLY A 75 4.04 -8.28 6.13
C GLY A 75 4.43 -9.48 6.98
N ASN A 76 5.68 -9.45 7.45
CA ASN A 76 6.17 -10.44 8.41
C ASN A 76 5.86 -10.06 9.87
N LYS A 77 5.32 -8.87 10.09
CA LYS A 77 4.91 -8.38 11.41
C LYS A 77 3.40 -8.36 11.54
N LYS A 78 2.94 -8.48 12.77
CA LYS A 78 1.54 -8.37 13.15
C LYS A 78 1.29 -6.99 13.72
N PHE A 79 0.07 -6.50 13.59
CA PHE A 79 -0.33 -5.25 14.21
C PHE A 79 -0.29 -5.35 15.74
N SER A 80 0.20 -4.28 16.36
CA SER A 80 0.23 -4.06 17.80
C SER A 80 -0.04 -2.59 18.07
N SER A 81 -0.99 -2.28 18.95
CA SER A 81 -1.24 -0.90 19.40
C SER A 81 -0.05 -0.30 20.16
N ALA A 82 0.87 -1.14 20.67
CA ALA A 82 2.11 -0.66 21.26
C ALA A 82 3.09 -0.07 20.22
N ASP A 83 3.03 -0.55 18.98
CA ASP A 83 3.88 -0.07 17.88
C ASP A 83 3.25 1.12 17.11
N ASP A 84 1.94 1.36 17.29
CA ASP A 84 1.18 2.50 16.77
C ASP A 84 0.39 3.19 17.90
N PRO A 85 1.08 3.87 18.85
CA PRO A 85 0.43 4.48 20.00
C PRO A 85 -0.43 5.69 19.64
N LEU A 86 -0.22 6.28 18.45
CA LEU A 86 -0.98 7.43 17.95
C LEU A 86 -2.19 7.01 17.10
N GLY A 87 -2.25 5.74 16.68
CA GLY A 87 -3.31 5.23 15.84
C GLY A 87 -3.32 5.90 14.46
N ASP A 88 -2.16 6.27 13.94
CA ASP A 88 -2.02 6.96 12.64
C ASP A 88 -1.84 5.99 11.47
N VAL A 89 -1.56 4.71 11.75
CA VAL A 89 -1.53 3.66 10.73
C VAL A 89 -2.97 3.30 10.35
N ARG A 90 -3.24 3.39 9.06
CA ARG A 90 -4.53 3.03 8.45
C ARG A 90 -4.33 2.00 7.36
N ASP A 91 -5.27 1.07 7.29
CA ASP A 91 -5.34 0.07 6.23
C ASP A 91 -6.72 0.16 5.56
N ALA A 92 -6.74 0.01 4.25
CA ALA A 92 -7.93 0.12 3.44
C ALA A 92 -7.82 -0.83 2.25
N PHE A 93 -8.96 -1.36 1.82
CA PHE A 93 -9.01 -2.16 0.59
C PHE A 93 -10.09 -1.66 -0.34
N PHE A 94 -9.80 -1.76 -1.64
CA PHE A 94 -10.74 -1.42 -2.68
C PHE A 94 -11.66 -2.60 -2.97
N ARG A 95 -12.97 -2.32 -3.06
CA ARG A 95 -13.98 -3.29 -3.49
C ARG A 95 -14.51 -2.86 -4.85
N PRO A 96 -14.14 -3.55 -5.96
CA PRO A 96 -14.60 -3.17 -7.29
C PRO A 96 -16.13 -3.12 -7.43
N LYS A 97 -16.85 -4.04 -6.77
CA LYS A 97 -18.32 -4.09 -6.79
C LYS A 97 -18.98 -2.83 -6.20
N ASP A 98 -18.34 -2.23 -5.20
CA ASP A 98 -18.87 -1.06 -4.49
C ASP A 98 -18.24 0.25 -4.99
N GLY A 99 -17.25 0.16 -5.89
CA GLY A 99 -16.54 1.31 -6.45
C GLY A 99 -15.81 2.19 -5.42
N ARG A 100 -15.55 1.67 -4.21
CA ARG A 100 -15.06 2.47 -3.08
C ARG A 100 -14.02 1.74 -2.23
N TRP A 101 -13.21 2.54 -1.56
CA TRP A 101 -12.33 2.10 -0.49
C TRP A 101 -13.12 1.82 0.78
N THR A 102 -12.70 0.80 1.52
CA THR A 102 -13.24 0.47 2.85
C THR A 102 -12.10 0.40 3.84
N LEU A 103 -12.18 1.18 4.92
CA LEU A 103 -11.23 1.11 6.02
C LEU A 103 -11.30 -0.26 6.71
N VAL A 104 -10.13 -0.74 7.09
CA VAL A 104 -9.97 -1.96 7.85
C VAL A 104 -9.81 -1.60 9.32
N THR A 105 -10.65 -2.19 10.17
CA THR A 105 -10.42 -2.13 11.62
C THR A 105 -9.23 -2.99 11.98
N LEU A 106 -8.16 -2.34 12.42
CA LEU A 106 -6.97 -3.00 12.96
C LEU A 106 -7.27 -3.50 14.38
N HIS A 107 -6.81 -4.70 14.66
CA HIS A 107 -6.91 -5.34 15.97
C HIS A 107 -5.60 -6.08 16.25
N GLU A 108 -5.31 -6.28 17.52
CA GLU A 108 -4.10 -6.96 17.99
C GLU A 108 -3.85 -8.28 17.23
N ASN A 109 -2.58 -8.54 16.89
CA ASN A 109 -2.11 -9.77 16.25
C ASN A 109 -2.67 -10.03 14.82
N ARG A 110 -3.32 -9.04 14.20
CA ARG A 110 -3.76 -9.11 12.80
C ARG A 110 -2.56 -9.10 11.84
N SER A 111 -2.58 -9.91 10.78
CA SER A 111 -1.68 -9.69 9.64
C SER A 111 -2.01 -8.35 9.00
N THR A 112 -1.03 -7.48 8.88
CA THR A 112 -1.18 -6.21 8.18
C THR A 112 -0.18 -6.11 7.04
N PRO A 113 -0.50 -5.31 6.01
CA PRO A 113 0.50 -4.94 5.04
C PRO A 113 1.70 -4.24 5.71
N SER A 114 2.90 -4.50 5.22
CA SER A 114 4.10 -3.79 5.68
C SER A 114 4.77 -3.05 4.54
N LEU A 115 5.08 -1.78 4.78
CA LEU A 115 5.83 -0.92 3.87
C LEU A 115 6.98 -0.28 4.64
N GLN A 116 8.15 -0.17 4.01
CA GLN A 116 9.24 0.65 4.50
C GLN A 116 9.39 1.85 3.57
N VAL A 117 9.18 3.06 4.10
CA VAL A 117 9.30 4.30 3.34
C VAL A 117 10.67 4.92 3.62
N HIS A 118 11.45 5.13 2.56
CA HIS A 118 12.71 5.85 2.61
C HIS A 118 12.51 7.22 1.98
N ALA A 119 12.52 8.27 2.79
CA ALA A 119 12.47 9.65 2.35
C ALA A 119 13.76 10.38 2.73
N THR A 120 14.17 11.35 1.90
CA THR A 120 15.30 12.24 2.19
C THR A 120 14.79 13.67 2.23
N TYR A 121 15.39 14.51 3.06
CA TYR A 121 15.07 15.93 3.10
C TYR A 121 15.79 16.63 1.94
N SER A 122 15.03 17.38 1.14
CA SER A 122 15.61 18.33 0.19
C SER A 122 16.06 19.57 0.97
N THR A 123 17.35 19.90 0.91
CA THR A 123 17.95 21.13 1.47
C THR A 123 17.68 22.33 0.59
#